data_AF-A0A3D8PND1-F1
#
_entry.id   AF-A0A3D8PND1-F1
#
_cell.length_a   1.000
_cell.length_b   1.000
_cell.length_c   1.000
_cell.angle_alpha   90.00
_cell.angle_beta   90.00
_cell.angle_gamma   90.00
#
_symmetry.space_group_name_H-M   'P 1'
#
loop_
_entity.id
_entity.type
_entity.pdbx_description
1 polymer ?
#
loop_
_entity_poly.entity_id
_entity_poly.type
_entity_poly.pdbx_seq_one_letter_code
_entity_poly.pdbx_strand_id
1 'polypeptide(L)'
;MKKVKVRASQAQMIENHRNAFETLMLKRMDENCGTVLDDVRVYDVARAFFIGYEVEPEFKVGDWVVYEQGNVGQYGDKPIVLKNPVVRHATPEEIAQEKERRWWKLHGREVWELKQGDILRRPEDEHTMVVTSVGRAEDMTVVNYEGDDYVYFCDVKKEYKVSSFAENRLDVNPNE
;
A
#
# COMPACT_ATOMS: atom_id res chain seq x y z
N MET A 1 -24.64 -14.93 -26.37
CA MET A 1 -24.54 -15.56 -25.02
C MET A 1 -23.53 -14.78 -24.19
N LYS A 2 -23.72 -14.64 -22.87
CA LYS A 2 -22.78 -13.92 -22.00
C LYS A 2 -21.54 -14.78 -21.71
N LYS A 3 -20.33 -14.19 -21.76
CA LYS A 3 -19.08 -14.86 -21.37
C LYS A 3 -19.07 -15.16 -19.87
N VAL A 4 -18.31 -16.17 -19.47
CA VAL A 4 -18.08 -16.51 -18.05
C VAL A 4 -16.94 -15.67 -17.52
N LYS A 5 -17.09 -15.15 -16.30
CA LYS A 5 -16.04 -14.41 -15.62
C LYS A 5 -15.16 -15.36 -14.81
N VAL A 6 -13.84 -15.28 -14.97
CA VAL A 6 -12.87 -16.18 -14.31
C VAL A 6 -11.66 -15.40 -13.81
N ARG A 7 -10.97 -15.91 -12.79
CA ARG A 7 -9.68 -15.36 -12.34
C ARG A 7 -8.56 -15.68 -13.34
N ALA A 8 -7.43 -14.99 -13.25
CA ALA A 8 -6.28 -15.22 -14.12
C ALA A 8 -5.74 -16.67 -14.04
N SER A 9 -5.63 -17.23 -12.83
CA SER A 9 -5.22 -18.63 -12.63
C SER A 9 -6.19 -19.65 -13.22
N GLN A 10 -7.49 -19.37 -13.12
CA GLN A 10 -8.56 -20.19 -13.73
C GLN A 10 -8.50 -20.13 -15.26
N ALA A 11 -8.32 -18.93 -15.83
CA ALA A 11 -8.11 -18.75 -17.26
C ALA A 11 -6.89 -19.51 -17.78
N GLN A 12 -5.76 -19.44 -17.07
CA GLN A 12 -4.55 -20.19 -17.42
C GLN A 12 -4.80 -21.71 -17.40
N MET A 13 -5.51 -22.22 -16.39
CA MET A 13 -5.87 -23.64 -16.31
C MET A 13 -6.77 -24.07 -17.48
N ILE A 14 -7.78 -23.25 -17.83
CA ILE A 14 -8.66 -23.47 -18.98
C ILE A 14 -7.83 -23.51 -20.28
N GLU A 15 -6.91 -22.57 -20.44
CA GLU A 15 -6.06 -22.47 -21.65
C GLU A 15 -5.09 -23.66 -21.77
N ASN A 16 -4.45 -24.05 -20.67
CA ASN A 16 -3.57 -25.23 -20.60
C ASN A 16 -4.29 -26.53 -21.01
N HIS A 17 -5.61 -26.58 -20.83
CA HIS A 17 -6.45 -27.74 -21.15
C HIS A 17 -7.37 -27.50 -22.34
N ARG A 18 -7.15 -26.47 -23.17
CA ARG A 18 -8.05 -26.08 -24.28
C ARG A 18 -8.43 -27.25 -25.19
N ASN A 19 -7.51 -28.19 -25.42
CA ASN A 19 -7.70 -29.38 -26.27
C ASN A 19 -7.96 -30.68 -25.48
N ALA A 20 -8.10 -30.60 -24.15
CA ALA A 20 -8.22 -31.74 -23.24
C ALA A 20 -9.36 -31.54 -22.22
N PHE A 21 -10.50 -31.00 -22.68
CA PHE A 21 -11.65 -30.69 -21.83
C PHE A 21 -12.16 -31.91 -21.05
N GLU A 22 -12.34 -33.05 -21.72
CA GLU A 22 -12.83 -34.29 -21.08
C GLU A 22 -11.90 -34.73 -19.94
N THR A 23 -10.59 -34.70 -20.17
CA THR A 23 -9.59 -35.04 -19.15
C THR A 23 -9.64 -34.08 -17.96
N LEU A 24 -9.83 -32.78 -18.19
CA LEU A 24 -9.98 -31.81 -17.12
C LEU A 24 -11.25 -32.06 -16.30
N MET A 25 -12.37 -32.36 -16.98
CA MET A 25 -13.64 -32.64 -16.31
C MET A 25 -13.59 -33.93 -15.48
N LEU A 26 -12.96 -34.99 -16.00
CA LEU A 26 -12.74 -36.23 -15.26
C LEU A 26 -11.86 -36.00 -14.02
N LYS A 27 -10.77 -35.25 -14.15
CA LYS A 27 -9.92 -34.90 -13.00
C LYS A 27 -10.67 -34.15 -11.91
N ARG A 28 -11.59 -33.26 -12.27
CA ARG A 28 -12.41 -32.51 -11.30
C ARG A 28 -13.44 -33.37 -10.57
N MET A 29 -13.80 -34.53 -11.12
CA MET A 29 -14.71 -35.48 -10.47
C MET A 29 -13.96 -36.41 -9.51
N ASP A 30 -12.63 -36.45 -9.57
CA ASP A 30 -11.78 -37.18 -8.61
C ASP A 30 -11.54 -36.30 -7.37
N GLU A 31 -12.10 -36.71 -6.23
CA GLU A 31 -12.01 -35.99 -4.95
C GLU A 31 -10.56 -35.80 -4.45
N ASN A 32 -9.60 -36.54 -5.01
CA ASN A 32 -8.19 -36.45 -4.64
C ASN A 32 -7.38 -35.46 -5.49
N CYS A 33 -7.97 -34.81 -6.49
CA CYS A 33 -7.27 -33.94 -7.43
C CYS A 33 -7.84 -32.52 -7.42
N GLY A 34 -7.56 -31.78 -6.33
CA GLY A 34 -7.97 -30.39 -6.22
C GLY A 34 -7.39 -29.50 -7.33
N THR A 35 -8.21 -28.66 -7.94
CA THR A 35 -7.83 -27.74 -9.02
C THR A 35 -8.21 -26.30 -8.70
N VAL A 36 -7.56 -25.33 -9.36
CA VAL A 36 -7.92 -23.91 -9.26
C VAL A 36 -9.33 -23.59 -9.78
N LEU A 37 -10.02 -24.55 -10.39
CA LEU A 37 -11.38 -24.41 -10.90
C LEU A 37 -12.44 -24.95 -9.94
N ASP A 38 -12.05 -25.55 -8.81
CA ASP A 38 -12.97 -26.26 -7.91
C ASP A 38 -14.06 -25.35 -7.31
N ASP A 39 -13.73 -24.08 -7.11
CA ASP A 39 -14.67 -23.03 -6.68
C ASP A 39 -15.58 -22.54 -7.80
N VAL A 40 -15.34 -22.93 -9.06
CA VAL A 40 -16.18 -22.61 -10.22
C VAL A 40 -17.15 -23.74 -10.48
N ARG A 41 -18.45 -23.44 -10.61
CA ARG A 41 -19.47 -24.42 -10.97
C ARG A 41 -19.12 -25.11 -12.28
N VAL A 42 -19.32 -26.43 -12.35
CA VAL A 42 -19.06 -27.27 -13.54
C VAL A 42 -19.65 -26.67 -14.82
N TYR A 43 -20.90 -26.20 -14.74
CA TYR A 43 -21.59 -25.57 -15.88
C TYR A 43 -20.87 -24.31 -16.38
N ASP A 44 -20.32 -23.50 -15.48
CA ASP A 44 -19.60 -22.28 -15.84
C ASP A 44 -18.23 -22.59 -16.45
N VAL A 45 -17.55 -23.68 -16.04
CA VAL A 45 -16.33 -24.14 -16.70
C VAL A 45 -16.59 -24.64 -18.12
N ALA A 46 -17.63 -25.46 -18.32
CA ALA A 46 -18.03 -25.89 -19.67
C ALA A 46 -18.32 -24.68 -20.58
N ARG A 47 -19.07 -23.69 -20.06
CA ARG A 47 -19.33 -22.44 -20.80
C ARG A 47 -18.07 -21.65 -21.10
N ALA A 48 -17.13 -21.56 -20.17
CA ALA A 48 -15.86 -20.89 -20.39
C ALA A 48 -15.06 -21.54 -21.55
N PHE A 49 -15.11 -22.86 -21.68
CA PHE A 49 -14.48 -23.60 -22.78
C PHE A 49 -15.16 -23.38 -24.14
N PHE A 50 -16.49 -23.52 -24.20
CA PHE A 50 -17.21 -23.52 -25.49
C PHE A 50 -17.66 -22.13 -25.97
N ILE A 51 -17.97 -21.22 -25.04
CA ILE A 51 -18.47 -19.87 -25.34
C ILE A 51 -17.36 -18.83 -25.16
N GLY A 52 -16.33 -19.16 -24.37
CA GLY A 52 -15.26 -18.26 -23.98
C GLY A 52 -15.52 -17.59 -22.63
N TYR A 53 -14.47 -16.96 -22.12
CA TYR A 53 -14.44 -16.31 -20.82
C TYR A 53 -13.90 -14.88 -20.91
N GLU A 54 -14.10 -14.14 -19.83
CA GLU A 54 -13.50 -12.84 -19.56
C GLU A 54 -12.72 -12.98 -18.26
N VAL A 55 -11.44 -12.60 -18.29
CA VAL A 55 -10.60 -12.63 -17.10
C VAL A 55 -10.96 -11.42 -16.24
N GLU A 56 -11.47 -11.66 -15.03
CA GLU A 56 -11.63 -10.56 -14.07
C GLU A 56 -10.25 -10.08 -13.67
N PRO A 57 -9.96 -8.77 -13.81
CA PRO A 57 -8.74 -8.20 -13.28
C PRO A 57 -8.67 -8.52 -11.79
N GLU A 58 -7.56 -9.11 -11.37
CA GLU A 58 -7.29 -9.40 -9.96
C GLU A 58 -7.22 -8.11 -9.13
N PHE A 59 -6.83 -7.01 -9.77
CA PHE A 59 -6.72 -5.68 -9.18
C PHE A 59 -7.53 -4.67 -9.99
N LYS A 60 -8.13 -3.70 -9.30
CA LYS A 60 -8.83 -2.56 -9.90
C LYS A 60 -7.97 -1.31 -9.81
N VAL A 61 -8.14 -0.40 -10.76
CA VAL A 61 -7.47 0.90 -10.72
C VAL A 61 -7.84 1.62 -9.42
N GLY A 62 -6.82 2.09 -8.69
CA GLY A 62 -6.95 2.70 -7.36
C GLY A 62 -6.71 1.75 -6.19
N ASP A 63 -6.69 0.42 -6.42
CA ASP A 63 -6.37 -0.54 -5.35
C ASP A 63 -4.93 -0.35 -4.87
N TRP A 64 -4.74 -0.42 -3.55
CA TRP A 64 -3.40 -0.44 -2.97
C TRP A 64 -2.81 -1.84 -3.05
N VAL A 65 -1.64 -1.95 -3.68
CA VAL A 65 -0.99 -3.23 -3.98
C VAL A 65 0.49 -3.20 -3.61
N VAL A 66 1.04 -4.41 -3.42
CA VAL A 66 2.47 -4.64 -3.22
C VAL A 66 3.07 -5.23 -4.49
N TYR A 67 4.14 -4.62 -4.98
CA TYR A 67 4.91 -5.09 -6.13
C TYR A 67 6.02 -6.05 -5.68
N GLU A 68 6.59 -6.83 -6.60
CA GLU A 68 7.60 -7.88 -6.34
C GLU A 68 8.81 -7.43 -5.50
N GLN A 69 9.15 -6.14 -5.52
CA GLN A 69 10.24 -5.55 -4.72
C GLN A 69 9.80 -5.03 -3.33
N GLY A 70 8.58 -5.34 -2.89
CA GLY A 70 8.00 -4.83 -1.63
C GLY A 70 7.49 -3.39 -1.70
N ASN A 71 7.60 -2.73 -2.86
CA ASN A 71 7.08 -1.37 -3.04
C ASN A 71 5.55 -1.37 -2.93
N VAL A 72 5.00 -0.38 -2.22
CA VAL A 72 3.56 -0.19 -2.06
C VAL A 72 3.08 0.96 -2.95
N GLY A 73 1.96 0.79 -3.64
CA GLY A 73 1.40 1.85 -4.49
C GLY A 73 -0.03 1.57 -4.94
N GLN A 74 -0.63 2.56 -5.58
CA GLN A 74 -1.95 2.41 -6.19
C GLN A 74 -1.83 1.82 -7.60
N TYR A 75 -2.60 0.77 -7.86
CA TYR A 75 -2.68 0.14 -9.16
C TYR A 75 -3.24 1.14 -10.18
N GLY A 76 -2.50 1.36 -11.27
CA GLY A 76 -2.88 2.32 -12.33
C GLY A 76 -2.47 3.78 -12.11
N ASP A 77 -1.85 4.14 -10.97
CA ASP A 77 -1.51 5.53 -10.58
C ASP A 77 -0.25 6.09 -11.31
N LYS A 78 0.42 5.31 -12.17
CA LYS A 78 1.58 5.76 -12.96
C LYS A 78 1.64 5.14 -14.37
N PRO A 79 2.27 5.82 -15.35
CA PRO A 79 2.75 5.19 -16.58
C PRO A 79 3.94 4.32 -16.20
N ILE A 80 3.67 3.09 -15.77
CA ILE A 80 4.70 2.19 -15.28
C ILE A 80 5.53 1.69 -16.47
N VAL A 81 6.73 2.28 -16.64
CA VAL A 81 7.82 1.79 -17.50
C VAL A 81 8.45 0.51 -16.93
N LEU A 82 8.15 0.14 -15.69
CA LEU A 82 8.70 -1.05 -15.02
C LEU A 82 7.62 -2.13 -14.87
N LYS A 83 7.62 -3.15 -15.73
CA LYS A 83 6.78 -4.35 -15.64
C LYS A 83 7.02 -5.15 -14.34
N ASN A 84 6.84 -4.53 -13.17
CA ASN A 84 6.94 -5.17 -11.89
C ASN A 84 5.59 -5.87 -11.65
N PRO A 85 5.58 -7.21 -11.54
CA PRO A 85 4.35 -7.92 -11.27
C PRO A 85 3.78 -7.50 -9.92
N VAL A 86 2.46 -7.40 -9.88
CA VAL A 86 1.70 -7.20 -8.64
C VAL A 86 1.65 -8.54 -7.92
N VAL A 87 1.98 -8.55 -6.64
CA VAL A 87 2.03 -9.78 -5.83
C VAL A 87 0.72 -9.97 -5.06
N ARG A 88 0.21 -8.91 -4.42
CA ARG A 88 -0.98 -8.95 -3.58
C ARG A 88 -1.52 -7.54 -3.29
N HIS A 89 -2.69 -7.48 -2.65
CA HIS A 89 -3.15 -6.26 -1.99
C HIS A 89 -2.25 -5.89 -0.81
N ALA A 90 -2.07 -4.59 -0.61
CA ALA A 90 -1.36 -4.05 0.55
C ALA A 90 -2.23 -4.14 1.81
N THR A 91 -1.60 -4.34 2.97
CA THR A 91 -2.29 -4.30 4.26
C THR A 91 -2.61 -2.86 4.67
N PRO A 92 -3.56 -2.63 5.61
CA PRO A 92 -3.84 -1.29 6.11
C PRO A 92 -2.59 -0.56 6.64
N GLU A 93 -1.67 -1.27 7.29
CA GLU A 93 -0.43 -0.74 7.85
C GLU A 93 0.53 -0.29 6.74
N GLU A 94 0.72 -1.12 5.71
CA GLU A 94 1.54 -0.78 4.53
C GLU A 94 1.00 0.45 3.80
N ILE A 95 -0.34 0.54 3.68
CA ILE A 95 -1.01 1.71 3.09
C ILE A 95 -0.77 2.95 3.93
N ALA A 96 -0.87 2.86 5.26
CA ALA A 96 -0.63 3.98 6.16
C ALA A 96 0.82 4.49 6.04
N GLN A 97 1.79 3.58 6.04
CA GLN A 97 3.22 3.92 5.88
C GLN A 97 3.51 4.60 4.53
N GLU A 98 2.96 4.09 3.42
CA GLU A 98 3.20 4.70 2.11
C GLU A 98 2.47 6.05 1.96
N LYS A 99 1.28 6.21 2.55
CA LYS A 99 0.60 7.50 2.61
C LYS A 99 1.40 8.53 3.40
N GLU A 100 1.94 8.13 4.55
CA GLU A 100 2.84 8.96 5.35
C GLU A 100 4.09 9.34 4.53
N ARG A 101 4.75 8.37 3.90
CA ARG A 101 5.91 8.62 3.03
C ARG A 101 5.61 9.60 1.90
N ARG A 102 4.44 9.47 1.24
CA ARG A 102 3.99 10.40 0.20
C ARG A 102 3.74 11.80 0.76
N TRP A 103 3.15 11.90 1.96
CA TRP A 103 2.90 13.18 2.63
C TRP A 103 4.19 13.91 2.97
N TRP A 104 5.18 13.22 3.54
CA TRP A 104 6.51 13.81 3.81
C TRP A 104 7.22 14.23 2.52
N LYS A 105 7.21 13.37 1.50
CA LYS A 105 7.82 13.66 0.20
C LYS A 105 7.18 14.88 -0.50
N LEU A 106 5.88 15.08 -0.35
CA LEU A 106 5.18 16.26 -0.87
C LEU A 106 5.76 17.56 -0.31
N HIS A 107 6.28 17.52 0.92
CA HIS A 107 6.92 18.64 1.59
C HIS A 107 8.45 18.64 1.42
N GLY A 108 8.99 17.81 0.52
CA GLY A 108 10.42 17.77 0.24
C GLY A 108 11.27 17.26 1.42
N ARG A 109 10.69 16.45 2.30
CA ARG A 109 11.32 15.92 3.51
C ARG A 109 11.31 14.40 3.54
N GLU A 110 12.30 13.82 4.21
CA GLU A 110 12.28 12.41 4.58
C GLU A 110 11.26 12.16 5.71
N VAL A 111 10.83 10.90 5.85
CA VAL A 111 9.83 10.51 6.86
C VAL A 111 10.33 10.81 8.26
N TRP A 112 9.64 11.72 8.94
CA TRP A 112 10.01 12.27 10.25
C TRP A 112 11.31 13.07 10.29
N GLU A 113 11.70 13.68 9.17
CA GLU A 113 12.77 14.69 9.15
C GLU A 113 12.28 15.99 9.80
N LEU A 114 12.33 16.03 11.13
CA LEU A 114 12.02 17.23 11.93
C LEU A 114 13.15 18.26 11.82
N LYS A 115 12.78 19.54 11.82
CA LYS A 115 13.67 20.69 11.77
C LYS A 115 13.28 21.71 12.84
N GLN A 116 14.23 22.56 13.21
CA GLN A 116 13.96 23.69 14.07
C GLN A 116 12.84 24.56 13.47
N GLY A 117 11.89 24.96 14.32
CA GLY A 117 10.73 25.76 13.95
C GLY A 117 9.49 24.95 13.56
N ASP A 118 9.58 23.62 13.39
CA ASP A 118 8.41 22.78 13.15
C ASP A 118 7.45 22.81 14.35
N ILE A 119 6.15 22.74 14.08
CA ILE A 119 5.11 22.68 15.11
C ILE A 119 4.59 21.25 15.19
N LEU A 120 4.75 20.66 16.36
CA LEU A 120 4.14 19.39 16.72
C LEU A 120 2.86 19.62 17.50
N ARG A 121 1.90 18.71 17.34
CA ARG A 121 0.64 18.71 18.06
C ARG A 121 0.35 17.34 18.63
N ARG A 122 0.07 17.28 19.92
CA ARG A 122 -0.44 16.07 20.58
C ARG A 122 -1.95 15.95 20.31
N PRO A 123 -2.44 14.85 19.73
CA PRO A 123 -3.86 14.70 19.40
C PRO A 123 -4.80 14.70 20.60
N GLU A 124 -4.34 14.24 21.77
CA GLU A 124 -5.18 14.00 22.95
C GLU A 124 -5.64 15.28 23.66
N ASP A 125 -4.76 16.28 23.76
CA ASP A 125 -4.97 17.51 24.53
C ASP A 125 -4.80 18.79 23.69
N GLU A 126 -4.60 18.63 22.37
CA GLU A 126 -4.28 19.70 21.43
C GLU A 126 -3.02 20.52 21.79
N HIS A 127 -2.18 20.02 22.69
CA HIS A 127 -0.96 20.71 23.09
C HIS A 127 -0.02 20.83 21.90
N THR A 128 0.45 22.06 21.64
CA THR A 128 1.37 22.35 20.55
C THR A 128 2.75 22.70 21.07
N MET A 129 3.78 22.15 20.45
CA MET A 129 5.17 22.44 20.77
C MET A 129 5.92 22.89 19.52
N VAL A 130 6.85 23.82 19.69
CA VAL A 130 7.76 24.26 18.63
C VAL A 130 9.10 23.54 18.82
N VAL A 131 9.56 22.83 17.79
CA VAL A 131 10.87 22.19 17.79
C VAL A 131 11.95 23.27 17.86
N THR A 132 12.75 23.30 18.92
CA THR A 132 13.85 24.27 19.07
C THR A 132 15.16 23.73 18.53
N SER A 133 15.40 22.42 18.63
CA SER A 133 16.51 21.75 17.97
C SER A 133 16.28 20.24 17.86
N VAL A 134 16.94 19.62 16.87
CA VAL A 134 16.99 18.16 16.70
C VAL A 134 18.46 17.75 16.78
N GLY A 135 18.77 16.87 17.73
CA GLY A 135 20.12 16.42 18.00
C GLY A 135 20.26 14.92 17.96
N ARG A 136 21.50 14.44 18.00
CA ARG A 136 21.83 13.05 18.27
C ARG A 136 22.55 12.94 19.61
N ALA A 137 22.08 12.04 20.46
CA ALA A 137 22.74 11.64 21.69
C ALA A 137 23.07 10.15 21.57
N GLU A 138 24.36 9.84 21.48
CA GLU A 138 24.87 8.47 21.25
C GLU A 138 24.26 7.84 19.98
N ASP A 139 23.34 6.89 20.14
CA ASP A 139 22.63 6.16 19.09
C ASP A 139 21.16 6.61 18.93
N MET A 140 20.72 7.60 19.70
CA MET A 140 19.35 8.10 19.71
C MET A 140 19.23 9.50 19.11
N THR A 141 18.07 9.77 18.51
CA THR A 141 17.68 11.13 18.11
C THR A 141 16.87 11.75 19.25
N VAL A 142 17.20 12.98 19.61
CA VAL A 142 16.51 13.76 20.64
C VAL A 142 15.93 15.01 20.01
N VAL A 143 14.74 15.41 20.48
CA VAL A 143 14.06 16.63 20.04
C VAL A 143 13.88 17.52 21.25
N ASN A 144 14.32 18.77 21.12
CA ASN A 144 14.13 19.80 22.13
C ASN A 144 12.98 20.71 21.73
N TYR A 145 12.26 21.22 22.72
CA TYR A 145 11.14 22.17 22.54
C TYR A 145 11.31 23.37 23.46
N GLU A 146 10.50 24.40 23.25
CA GLU A 146 10.48 25.58 24.11
C GLU A 146 9.79 25.23 25.45
N GLY A 147 10.54 25.33 26.55
CA GLY A 147 9.99 25.21 27.91
C GLY A 147 10.10 23.84 28.58
N ASP A 148 10.60 22.81 27.89
CA ASP A 148 10.71 21.44 28.41
C ASP A 148 12.12 20.83 28.25
N ASP A 149 12.39 19.77 29.01
CA ASP A 149 13.53 18.88 28.82
C ASP A 149 13.46 18.15 27.46
N TYR A 150 14.59 17.61 27.00
CA TYR A 150 14.66 16.86 25.75
C TYR A 150 13.74 15.63 25.76
N VAL A 151 13.10 15.33 24.63
CA VAL A 151 12.26 14.13 24.46
C VAL A 151 12.90 13.19 23.44
N TYR A 152 12.84 11.89 23.71
CA TYR A 152 13.31 10.89 22.74
C TYR A 152 12.41 10.87 21.51
N PHE A 153 13.04 10.84 20.34
CA PHE A 153 12.34 10.86 19.05
C PHE A 153 11.34 9.70 18.88
N CYS A 154 11.56 8.55 19.53
CA CYS A 154 10.62 7.44 19.51
C CYS A 154 9.30 7.75 20.24
N ASP A 155 9.33 8.57 21.29
CA ASP A 155 8.15 8.98 22.03
C ASP A 155 7.44 10.13 21.32
N VAL A 156 8.21 11.03 20.71
CA VAL A 156 7.69 12.07 19.80
C VAL A 156 6.83 11.45 18.69
N LYS A 157 7.30 10.37 18.05
CA LYS A 157 6.56 9.66 17.00
C LYS A 157 5.25 9.03 17.46
N LYS A 158 5.18 8.62 18.73
CA LYS A 158 4.01 7.94 19.29
C LYS A 158 2.95 8.94 19.72
N GLU A 159 3.37 10.04 20.33
CA GLU A 159 2.47 10.97 21.01
C GLU A 159 2.11 12.20 20.17
N TYR A 160 2.90 12.54 19.15
CA TYR A 160 2.71 13.78 18.41
C TYR A 160 2.44 13.53 16.93
N LYS A 161 1.88 14.55 16.28
CA LYS A 161 1.79 14.69 14.83
C LYS A 161 2.41 16.01 14.43
N VAL A 162 3.00 16.06 13.24
CA VAL A 162 3.44 17.34 12.66
C VAL A 162 2.21 18.13 12.25
N SER A 163 2.02 19.28 12.86
CA SER A 163 0.91 20.19 12.55
C SER A 163 1.31 21.18 11.46
N SER A 164 2.54 21.71 11.51
CA SER A 164 3.07 22.63 10.50
C SER A 164 4.58 22.49 10.38
N PHE A 165 5.09 22.53 9.15
CA PHE A 165 6.51 22.63 8.89
C PHE A 165 6.99 24.07 9.02
N ALA A 166 8.23 24.25 9.48
CA ALA A 166 8.87 25.56 9.65
C ALA A 166 8.78 26.42 8.36
N GLU A 167 9.07 25.84 7.19
CA GLU A 167 9.02 26.52 5.89
C GLU A 167 7.61 26.96 5.46
N ASN A 168 6.56 26.42 6.08
CA ASN A 168 5.17 26.72 5.75
C ASN A 168 4.50 27.64 6.79
N ARG A 169 5.24 28.08 7.81
CA ARG A 169 4.73 28.97 8.86
C ARG A 169 4.57 30.39 8.33
N LEU A 170 3.39 30.97 8.55
CA LEU A 170 3.09 32.36 8.18
C LEU A 170 3.36 33.34 9.32
N ASP A 171 3.49 32.83 10.54
CA ASP A 171 3.69 33.59 11.77
C ASP A 171 5.16 33.92 12.04
N VAL A 172 6.09 33.24 11.37
CA VAL A 172 7.53 33.52 11.44
C VAL A 172 7.89 34.45 10.30
N ASN A 173 8.13 35.72 10.59
CA ASN A 173 8.56 36.68 9.58
C ASN A 173 10.03 36.39 9.20
N PRO A 174 10.36 36.05 7.95
CA PRO A 174 11.72 35.70 7.56
C PRO A 174 12.71 36.89 7.56
N ASN A 175 12.25 38.09 7.93
CA ASN A 175 13.01 39.35 7.87
C ASN A 175 13.25 40.01 9.24
N GLU A 176 13.03 39.30 10.35
CA GLU A 176 13.35 39.78 11.71
C GLU A 176 14.57 39.09 12.31
#